data_AF-A0A7C5UE64-F1
#
_entry.id   AF-A0A7C5UE64-F1
#
_cell.length_a   1.000
_cell.length_b   1.000
_cell.length_c   1.000
_cell.angle_alpha   90.00
_cell.angle_beta   90.00
_cell.angle_gamma   90.00
#
_symmetry.space_group_name_H-M   'P 1'
#
loop_
_entity.id
_entity.type
_entity.pdbx_description
1 polymer ?
#
loop_
_entity_poly.entity_id
_entity_poly.type
_entity_poly.pdbx_seq_one_letter_code
_entity_poly.pdbx_strand_id
1 'polypeptide(L)'
;MASEGDASFEALYRRLEEVVQRLEQGGLGLEESIALYEEGMRLAVRCRQMLEQAQLRITRLRDELGLYTGEGMGEPHPAYEAGEAETDLEMG
;
A
#
# COMPACT_ATOMS: atom_id res chain seq x y z
N MET A 1 5.62 -5.72 25.61
CA MET A 1 5.29 -4.28 25.53
C MET A 1 5.48 -3.87 24.08
N ALA A 2 4.41 -3.86 23.30
CA ALA A 2 4.45 -3.32 21.94
C ALA A 2 4.42 -1.80 22.07
N SER A 3 5.41 -1.13 21.49
CA SER A 3 5.60 0.32 21.57
C SER A 3 4.40 1.08 21.01
N GLU A 4 3.86 2.01 21.81
CA GLU A 4 2.84 3.02 21.45
C GLU A 4 3.33 4.08 20.42
N GLY A 5 4.24 3.71 19.52
CA GLY A 5 4.90 4.65 18.60
C GLY A 5 4.86 4.28 17.12
N ASP A 6 4.61 3.01 16.79
CA ASP A 6 4.33 2.58 15.42
C ASP A 6 2.87 2.16 15.35
N ALA A 7 2.04 2.94 14.65
CA ALA A 7 0.67 2.57 14.41
C ALA A 7 0.65 1.20 13.72
N SER A 8 -0.03 0.22 14.32
CA SER A 8 -0.10 -1.13 13.75
C SER A 8 -0.76 -1.09 12.36
N PHE A 9 -0.58 -2.15 11.58
CA PHE A 9 -1.20 -2.25 10.26
C PHE A 9 -2.71 -2.05 10.35
N GLU A 10 -3.35 -2.68 11.34
CA GLU A 10 -4.79 -2.59 11.57
C GLU A 10 -5.23 -1.17 11.93
N ALA A 11 -4.43 -0.43 12.70
CA ALA A 11 -4.72 0.95 13.06
C ALA A 11 -4.62 1.89 11.85
N LEU A 12 -3.55 1.75 11.05
CA LEU A 12 -3.35 2.52 9.83
C LEU A 12 -4.42 2.20 8.78
N TYR A 13 -4.77 0.93 8.63
CA TYR A 13 -5.79 0.47 7.70
C TYR A 13 -7.17 1.00 8.09
N ARG A 14 -7.55 0.91 9.38
CA ARG A 14 -8.80 1.50 9.87
C ARG A 14 -8.86 3.00 9.59
N ARG A 15 -7.77 3.71 9.84
CA ARG A 15 -7.72 5.15 9.58
C ARG A 15 -7.87 5.46 8.07
N LEU A 16 -7.27 4.64 7.22
CA LEU A 16 -7.43 4.76 5.77
C LEU A 16 -8.89 4.55 5.36
N GLU A 17 -9.57 3.53 5.89
CA GLU A 17 -11.00 3.28 5.65
C GLU A 17 -11.85 4.49 6.06
N GLU A 18 -11.60 5.09 7.24
CA GLU A 18 -12.29 6.29 7.69
C GLU A 18 -12.11 7.47 6.73
N VAL A 19 -10.88 7.69 6.24
CA VAL A 19 -10.56 8.76 5.29
C VAL A 19 -11.31 8.55 3.97
N VAL A 20 -11.26 7.33 3.42
CA VAL A 20 -11.99 6.98 2.19
C VAL A 20 -13.49 7.18 2.38
N GLN A 21 -14.04 6.70 3.49
CA GLN A 21 -15.46 6.85 3.78
C GLN A 21 -15.88 8.34 3.84
N ARG A 22 -15.06 9.21 4.44
CA ARG A 22 -15.33 10.66 4.47
C ARG A 22 -15.28 11.29 3.08
N LEU A 23 -14.31 10.90 2.25
CA LEU A 23 -14.20 11.37 0.88
C LEU A 23 -15.42 10.94 0.04
N GLU A 24 -15.89 9.71 0.20
CA GLU A 24 -17.05 9.16 -0.52
C GLU A 24 -18.39 9.77 -0.09
N GLN A 25 -18.53 10.13 1.19
CA GLN A 25 -19.73 10.82 1.69
C GLN A 25 -19.94 12.20 1.02
N GLY A 26 -18.87 12.82 0.54
CA GLY A 26 -18.92 14.16 -0.05
C GLY A 26 -19.30 15.23 0.97
N GLY A 27 -19.76 16.39 0.49
CA GLY A 27 -20.11 17.54 1.35
C GLY A 27 -18.90 18.24 1.98
N LEU A 28 -17.68 17.88 1.57
CA LEU A 28 -16.43 18.47 2.02
C LEU A 28 -16.10 19.74 1.23
N GLY A 29 -15.46 20.70 1.90
CA GLY A 29 -14.82 21.83 1.23
C GLY A 29 -13.62 21.38 0.39
N LEU A 30 -13.17 22.22 -0.55
CA LEU A 30 -12.01 21.92 -1.41
C LEU A 30 -10.75 21.62 -0.59
N GLU A 31 -10.42 22.50 0.37
CA GLU A 31 -9.23 22.33 1.22
C GLU A 31 -9.31 21.06 2.08
N GLU A 32 -10.49 20.75 2.60
CA GLU A 32 -10.70 19.54 3.40
C GLU A 32 -10.58 18.27 2.56
N SER A 33 -11.10 18.30 1.33
CA SER A 33 -10.99 17.19 0.38
C SER A 33 -9.53 16.92 0.02
N ILE A 34 -8.74 17.97 -0.21
CA ILE A 34 -7.30 17.85 -0.49
C ILE A 34 -6.56 17.28 0.72
N ALA A 35 -6.83 17.80 1.93
CA ALA A 35 -6.17 17.33 3.14
C ALA A 35 -6.46 15.84 3.43
N LEU A 36 -7.70 15.40 3.25
CA LEU A 36 -8.09 14.00 3.40
C LEU A 36 -7.44 13.12 2.33
N TYR A 37 -7.36 13.59 1.09
CA TYR A 37 -6.68 12.86 0.02
C TYR A 37 -5.19 12.65 0.34
N GLU A 38 -4.47 13.69 0.76
CA GLU A 38 -3.06 13.61 1.16
C GLU A 38 -2.85 12.68 2.37
N GLU A 39 -3.77 12.71 3.33
CA GLU A 39 -3.76 11.76 4.45
C GLU A 39 -3.95 10.32 3.97
N GLY A 40 -4.96 10.06 3.14
CA GLY A 40 -5.23 8.75 2.58
C GLY A 40 -4.04 8.19 1.80
N MET A 41 -3.40 9.01 0.98
CA MET A 41 -2.19 8.63 0.23
C MET A 41 -1.04 8.22 1.16
N ARG A 42 -0.79 8.99 2.23
CA ARG A 42 0.26 8.64 3.21
C ARG A 42 -0.05 7.33 3.93
N LEU A 43 -1.29 7.12 4.34
CA LEU A 43 -1.72 5.90 5.00
C LEU A 43 -1.57 4.68 4.08
N ALA A 44 -2.01 4.79 2.82
CA ALA A 44 -1.90 3.71 1.84
C ALA A 44 -0.43 3.30 1.59
N VAL A 45 0.47 4.29 1.46
CA VAL A 45 1.91 4.02 1.30
C VAL A 45 2.47 3.29 2.52
N ARG A 46 2.08 3.68 3.74
CA ARG A 46 2.53 3.00 4.97
C ARG A 46 2.02 1.57 5.06
N CYS A 47 0.74 1.34 4.79
CA CYS A 47 0.16 0.00 4.76
C CYS A 47 0.89 -0.89 3.75
N ARG A 48 1.16 -0.39 2.54
CA ARG A 48 1.91 -1.13 1.51
C ARG A 48 3.31 -1.52 1.99
N GLN A 49 4.05 -0.58 2.57
CA GLN A 49 5.40 -0.85 3.09
C GLN A 49 5.40 -1.95 4.16
N MET A 50 4.41 -1.96 5.06
CA MET A 50 4.29 -3.00 6.08
C MET A 50 4.01 -4.38 5.47
N LEU A 51 3.15 -4.44 4.45
CA LEU A 51 2.85 -5.68 3.73
C LEU A 51 4.06 -6.19 2.96
N GLU A 52 4.80 -5.31 2.28
CA GLU A 52 6.05 -5.65 1.57
C GLU A 52 7.09 -6.24 2.53
N GLN A 53 7.25 -5.64 3.72
CA GLN A 53 8.16 -6.14 4.76
C GLN A 53 7.71 -7.49 5.31
N ALA A 54 6.41 -7.68 5.55
CA ALA A 54 5.86 -8.95 6.00
C ALA A 54 6.08 -10.05 4.94
N GLN A 55 5.82 -9.75 3.66
CA GLN A 55 6.05 -10.66 2.55
C GLN A 55 7.52 -11.05 2.43
N LEU A 56 8.44 -10.08 2.53
CA LEU A 56 9.88 -10.34 2.49
C LEU A 56 10.31 -11.29 3.62
N ARG A 57 9.76 -11.09 4.83
CA ARG A 57 10.03 -11.97 5.98
C ARG A 57 9.53 -13.39 5.75
N ILE A 58 8.32 -13.55 5.21
CA ILE A 58 7.75 -14.85 4.86
C ILE A 58 8.61 -15.56 3.81
N THR A 59 9.01 -14.85 2.76
CA THR A 59 9.87 -15.39 1.71
C THR A 59 11.19 -15.90 2.32
N ARG A 60 11.90 -15.09 3.11
CA ARG A 60 13.16 -15.51 3.75
C ARG A 60 12.99 -16.75 4.64
N LEU A 61 11.93 -16.82 5.43
CA LEU A 61 11.65 -17.98 6.28
C LEU A 61 11.39 -19.25 5.46
N ARG A 62 10.66 -19.13 4.34
CA ARG A 62 10.43 -20.24 3.42
C ARG A 62 11.74 -20.74 2.82
N ASP A 63 12.63 -19.81 2.48
CA ASP A 63 13.93 -20.11 1.88
C ASP A 63 14.86 -20.82 2.88
N GLU A 64 14.92 -20.34 4.12
CA GLU A 64 15.69 -20.95 5.22
C GLU A 64 15.21 -22.36 5.56
N LEU A 65 13.89 -22.60 5.51
CA LEU A 65 13.28 -23.90 5.78
C LEU A 65 13.36 -24.86 4.57
N GLY A 66 13.97 -24.45 3.45
CA GLY A 66 14.06 -25.28 2.24
C GLY A 66 12.70 -25.58 1.60
N LEU A 67 11.67 -24.78 1.89
CA LEU A 67 10.29 -24.96 1.42
C LEU A 67 10.07 -24.45 -0.02
N TYR A 68 11.11 -24.50 -0.85
CA TYR A 68 11.00 -24.30 -2.29
C TYR A 68 10.46 -25.57 -2.94
N THR A 69 9.18 -25.87 -2.74
CA THR A 69 8.50 -26.83 -3.59
C THR A 69 8.31 -26.18 -4.96
N GLY A 70 9.09 -26.63 -5.93
CA GLY A 70 8.92 -26.26 -7.33
C GLY A 70 7.52 -26.59 -7.84
N GLU A 71 7.19 -25.97 -8.98
CA GLU A 71 5.93 -26.03 -9.74
C GLU A 71 4.88 -24.98 -9.33
N GLY A 72 5.02 -23.78 -9.92
CA GLY A 72 4.04 -22.72 -9.83
C GLY A 72 4.66 -21.34 -10.01
N MET A 73 5.08 -21.02 -11.23
CA MET A 73 5.53 -19.68 -11.62
C MET A 73 4.38 -18.67 -11.41
N GLY A 74 4.39 -17.94 -10.31
CA GLY A 74 4.01 -16.54 -10.34
C GLY A 74 5.28 -15.79 -10.71
N GLU A 75 5.31 -15.16 -11.87
CA GLU A 75 6.41 -14.29 -12.29
C GLU A 75 6.83 -13.34 -11.15
N PRO A 76 8.10 -12.94 -11.06
CA PRO A 76 8.50 -11.93 -10.10
C PRO A 76 7.56 -10.74 -10.25
N HIS A 77 6.73 -10.49 -9.22
CA HIS A 77 5.88 -9.31 -9.20
C HIS A 77 6.82 -8.12 -9.35
N PRO A 78 6.78 -7.36 -10.45
CA PRO A 78 7.63 -6.20 -10.60
C PRO A 78 7.33 -5.33 -9.38
N ALA A 79 8.36 -4.98 -8.63
CA ALA A 79 8.23 -4.03 -7.54
C ALA A 79 7.63 -2.78 -8.15
N TYR A 80 6.33 -2.54 -7.88
CA TYR A 80 5.53 -1.39 -8.27
C TYR A 80 6.28 -0.49 -9.28
N GLU A 81 6.13 -0.73 -10.58
CA GLU A 81 6.59 0.28 -11.53
C GLU A 81 5.73 1.52 -11.25
N ALA A 82 6.35 2.55 -10.67
CA ALA A 82 5.75 3.86 -10.58
C ALA A 82 5.37 4.23 -12.00
N GLY A 83 4.06 4.29 -12.27
CA GLY A 83 3.54 4.44 -13.61
C GLY A 83 4.23 5.57 -14.36
N GLU A 84 5.08 5.19 -15.31
CA GLU A 84 5.26 5.98 -16.51
C GLU A 84 3.93 5.86 -17.25
N ALA A 85 3.01 6.77 -16.94
CA ALA A 85 1.92 7.06 -17.86
C ALA A 85 2.59 7.63 -19.11
N GLU A 86 2.91 6.76 -20.06
CA GLU A 86 3.09 7.12 -21.46
C GLU A 86 1.82 7.86 -21.89
N THR A 87 1.84 9.19 -21.80
CA THR A 87 0.93 10.02 -22.57
C THR A 87 1.38 9.92 -24.02
N ASP A 88 0.91 8.87 -24.68
CA ASP A 88 0.91 8.77 -26.13
C ASP A 88 -0.17 9.73 -26.66
N LEU A 89 0.12 11.04 -26.54
CA LEU A 89 -0.52 12.10 -27.31
C LEU A 89 0.27 12.21 -28.61
N GLU A 90 -0.05 11.35 -29.56
CA GLU A 90 0.29 11.52 -30.97
C GLU A 90 -0.15 12.94 -31.38
N MET A 91 0.84 13.80 -31.64
CA MET A 91 0.65 14.99 -32.45
C MET A 91 0.40 14.55 -33.89
N GLY A 92 -0.82 14.79 -34.37
CA GLY A 92 -1.21 14.76 -35.78
C GLY A 92 -2.34 15.74 -36.04
#